data_AF-A0A959AXH9-F1
#
_entry.id   AF-A0A959AXH9-F1
#
_cell.length_a   1.000
_cell.length_b   1.000
_cell.length_c   1.000
_cell.angle_alpha   90.00
_cell.angle_beta   90.00
_cell.angle_gamma   90.00
#
_symmetry.space_group_name_H-M   'P 1'
#
loop_
_entity.id
_entity.type
_entity.pdbx_description
1 polymer ?
#
loop_
_entity_poly.entity_id
_entity_poly.type
_entity_poly.pdbx_seq_one_letter_code
_entity_poly.pdbx_strand_id
1 'polypeptide(L)'
;MRKLIFTLSISILALSLGAQELDVTVRINTQKLQSADPRVFETLEGTVREFLNNQKWTEDVFELEERISANVLITIQEELSPTSFKADIAIQASRPVYGSDYETPLINHIDKGVTFFYEQFQPLQFSRNAFNDNLSSVLAFYAYIILGLDYDSFSPYGGEPHFQAAQDILNNVPQSA
;
A
#
# COMPACT_ATOMS: atom_id res chain seq x y z
N MET A 1 12.17 42.62 17.91
CA MET A 1 11.62 41.41 18.57
C MET A 1 10.41 40.81 17.84
N ARG A 2 9.33 41.56 17.52
CA ARG A 2 8.19 41.03 16.70
C ARG A 2 8.59 40.48 15.31
N LYS A 3 9.56 41.10 14.62
CA LYS A 3 10.06 40.62 13.32
C LYS A 3 10.90 39.33 13.43
N LEU A 4 11.56 39.10 14.57
CA LEU A 4 12.35 37.89 14.84
C LEU A 4 11.46 36.68 15.19
N ILE A 5 10.34 36.94 15.87
CA ILE A 5 9.31 35.92 16.14
C ILE A 5 8.64 35.48 14.82
N PHE A 6 8.38 36.42 13.92
CA PHE A 6 7.77 36.11 12.61
C PHE A 6 8.69 35.29 11.70
N THR A 7 10.01 35.56 11.70
CA THR A 7 10.97 34.72 10.95
C THR A 7 11.21 33.35 11.57
N LEU A 8 11.12 33.23 12.90
CA LEU A 8 11.21 31.93 13.59
C LEU A 8 9.96 31.06 13.38
N SER A 9 8.77 31.68 13.33
CA SER A 9 7.52 30.95 13.02
C SER A 9 7.43 30.48 11.56
N ILE A 10 8.07 31.18 10.61
CA ILE A 10 8.13 30.76 9.20
C ILE A 10 9.11 29.60 8.97
N SER A 11 10.18 29.50 9.77
CA SER A 11 11.17 28.42 9.67
C SER A 11 10.72 27.11 10.30
N ILE A 12 9.76 27.15 11.25
CA ILE A 12 9.16 25.95 11.86
C ILE A 12 8.08 25.32 10.97
N LEU A 13 7.53 26.05 9.98
CA LEU A 13 6.53 25.52 9.04
C LEU A 13 7.13 24.72 7.87
N ALA A 14 8.47 24.66 7.75
CA ALA A 14 9.16 24.05 6.63
C ALA A 14 9.55 22.57 6.84
N LEU A 15 9.19 21.96 7.97
CA LEU A 15 9.60 20.59 8.31
C LEU A 15 8.38 19.70 8.49
N SER A 16 7.82 19.24 7.38
CA SER A 16 7.20 17.90 7.24
C SER A 16 6.48 17.81 5.89
N LEU A 17 7.24 17.54 4.83
CA LEU A 17 6.67 16.84 3.67
C LEU A 17 7.20 15.42 3.78
N GLY A 18 6.34 14.51 4.23
CA GLY A 18 6.63 13.09 4.20
C GLY A 18 6.81 12.69 2.74
N ALA A 19 8.01 12.26 2.41
CA ALA A 19 8.20 11.43 1.25
C ALA A 19 7.49 10.10 1.52
N GLN A 20 6.52 9.76 0.67
CA GLN A 20 5.90 8.44 0.65
C GLN A 20 6.75 7.59 -0.30
N GLU A 21 7.07 6.38 0.11
CA GLU A 21 8.00 5.51 -0.62
C GLU A 21 7.38 4.95 -1.91
N LEU A 22 6.07 4.72 -1.86
CA LEU A 22 5.29 4.13 -2.93
C LEU A 22 4.45 5.19 -3.64
N ASP A 23 4.32 5.06 -4.95
CA ASP A 23 3.28 5.72 -5.75
C ASP A 23 2.36 4.64 -6.33
N VAL A 24 1.28 4.36 -5.61
CA VAL A 24 0.38 3.25 -5.91
C VAL A 24 -0.90 3.75 -6.58
N THR A 25 -1.13 3.28 -7.79
CA THR A 25 -2.45 3.37 -8.42
C THR A 25 -3.28 2.14 -8.08
N VAL A 26 -4.55 2.38 -7.74
CA VAL A 26 -5.48 1.32 -7.37
C VAL A 26 -6.68 1.37 -8.29
N ARG A 27 -7.10 0.19 -8.76
CA ARG A 27 -8.32 -0.01 -9.53
C ARG A 27 -9.11 -1.17 -8.99
N ILE A 28 -10.43 -0.99 -8.94
CA ILE A 28 -11.35 -2.06 -8.57
C ILE A 28 -12.21 -2.43 -9.77
N ASN A 29 -12.17 -3.71 -10.12
CA ASN A 29 -13.00 -4.29 -11.16
C ASN A 29 -14.03 -5.23 -10.53
N THR A 30 -15.27 -5.15 -10.98
CA THR A 30 -16.36 -6.00 -10.51
C THR A 30 -16.97 -6.74 -11.69
N GLN A 31 -16.94 -8.08 -11.66
CA GLN A 31 -17.53 -8.88 -12.73
C GLN A 31 -19.01 -9.17 -12.41
N LYS A 32 -19.85 -8.15 -12.62
CA LYS A 32 -21.31 -8.13 -12.38
C LYS A 32 -21.70 -7.91 -10.91
N LEU A 33 -22.19 -6.71 -10.63
CA LEU A 33 -22.75 -6.30 -9.34
C LEU A 33 -24.08 -7.04 -9.09
N GLN A 34 -24.20 -7.77 -7.98
CA GLN A 34 -25.41 -8.54 -7.68
C GLN A 34 -26.08 -8.17 -6.35
N SER A 35 -25.32 -7.79 -5.31
CA SER A 35 -25.87 -7.58 -3.97
C SER A 35 -25.46 -6.26 -3.31
N ALA A 36 -24.22 -5.81 -3.49
CA ALA A 36 -23.68 -4.60 -2.88
C ALA A 36 -23.95 -3.34 -3.73
N ASP A 37 -24.08 -2.19 -3.06
CA ASP A 37 -24.17 -0.89 -3.74
C ASP A 37 -22.85 -0.60 -4.49
N PRO A 38 -22.88 -0.23 -5.78
CA PRO A 38 -21.69 0.15 -6.55
C PRO A 38 -20.75 1.13 -5.81
N ARG A 39 -21.29 2.02 -4.98
CA ARG A 39 -20.53 3.01 -4.19
C ARG A 39 -19.56 2.37 -3.18
N VAL A 40 -19.84 1.14 -2.74
CA VAL A 40 -18.92 0.37 -1.89
C VAL A 40 -17.57 0.20 -2.58
N PHE A 41 -17.57 -0.08 -3.88
CA PHE A 41 -16.33 -0.31 -4.63
C PHE A 41 -15.61 1.00 -4.97
N GLU A 42 -16.35 2.09 -5.23
CA GLU A 42 -15.76 3.42 -5.40
C GLU A 42 -15.04 3.90 -4.13
N THR A 43 -15.69 3.69 -2.98
CA THR A 43 -15.10 4.05 -1.67
C THR A 43 -13.93 3.14 -1.31
N LEU A 44 -14.05 1.83 -1.55
CA LEU A 44 -12.96 0.86 -1.36
C LEU A 44 -11.72 1.24 -2.19
N GLU A 45 -11.89 1.63 -3.45
CA GLU A 45 -10.78 2.06 -4.31
C GLU A 45 -10.05 3.28 -3.71
N GLY A 46 -10.83 4.24 -3.21
CA GLY A 46 -10.31 5.41 -2.49
C GLY A 46 -9.53 5.02 -1.23
N THR A 47 -10.14 4.19 -0.37
CA THR A 47 -9.55 3.77 0.90
C THR A 47 -8.26 2.96 0.70
N VAL A 48 -8.22 2.02 -0.24
CA VAL A 48 -7.02 1.22 -0.51
C VAL A 48 -5.89 2.11 -1.05
N ARG A 49 -6.22 3.05 -1.94
CA ARG A 49 -5.24 4.03 -2.45
C ARG A 49 -4.69 4.90 -1.34
N GLU A 50 -5.56 5.40 -0.47
CA GLU A 50 -5.16 6.23 0.67
C GLU A 50 -4.27 5.43 1.63
N PHE A 51 -4.67 4.20 1.96
CA PHE A 51 -3.92 3.31 2.83
C PHE A 51 -2.50 3.04 2.32
N LEU A 52 -2.34 2.70 1.04
CA LEU A 52 -1.03 2.36 0.48
C LEU A 52 -0.10 3.57 0.34
N ASN A 53 -0.64 4.73 -0.04
CA ASN A 53 0.17 5.92 -0.29
C ASN A 53 0.43 6.72 0.99
N ASN A 54 -0.54 6.86 1.90
CA ASN A 54 -0.38 7.74 3.08
C ASN A 54 0.24 7.05 4.29
N GLN A 55 0.38 5.73 4.27
CA GLN A 55 1.10 4.99 5.30
C GLN A 55 2.61 5.19 5.12
N LYS A 56 3.32 5.42 6.22
CA LYS A 56 4.79 5.40 6.25
C LYS A 56 5.27 3.96 6.41
N TRP A 57 5.99 3.43 5.44
CA TRP A 57 6.44 2.03 5.43
C TRP A 57 7.87 1.85 5.95
N THR A 58 8.71 2.88 5.77
CA THR A 58 10.13 2.94 6.12
C THR A 58 10.43 4.28 6.81
N GLU A 59 11.63 4.43 7.37
CA GLU A 59 12.09 5.72 7.90
C GLU A 59 12.83 6.59 6.87
N ASP A 60 13.07 6.04 5.68
CA ASP A 60 13.86 6.69 4.63
C ASP A 60 13.04 7.77 3.90
N VAL A 61 13.75 8.73 3.31
CA VAL A 61 13.14 9.87 2.62
C VAL A 61 13.35 9.69 1.12
N PHE A 62 12.26 9.55 0.39
CA PHE A 62 12.23 9.37 -1.07
C PHE A 62 11.99 10.69 -1.81
N GLU A 63 12.81 10.99 -2.81
CA GLU A 63 12.46 12.03 -3.78
C GLU A 63 11.30 11.58 -4.67
N LEU A 64 10.61 12.51 -5.33
CA LEU A 64 9.43 12.17 -6.14
C LEU A 64 9.81 11.22 -7.29
N GLU A 65 10.97 11.45 -7.90
CA GLU A 65 11.59 10.65 -8.94
C GLU A 65 12.15 9.29 -8.48
N GLU A 66 12.24 9.04 -7.17
CA GLU A 66 12.74 7.78 -6.61
C GLU A 66 11.62 6.85 -6.14
N ARG A 67 10.38 7.35 -6.11
CA ARG A 67 9.23 6.56 -5.65
C ARG A 67 9.02 5.34 -6.52
N ILE A 68 8.67 4.24 -5.87
CA ILE A 68 8.39 2.98 -6.55
C ILE A 68 6.97 3.04 -7.11
N SER A 69 6.83 2.93 -8.43
CA SER A 69 5.53 2.90 -9.09
C SER A 69 4.89 1.53 -8.89
N ALA A 70 3.66 1.50 -8.38
CA ALA A 70 2.91 0.27 -8.23
C ALA A 70 1.48 0.38 -8.74
N ASN A 71 0.96 -0.72 -9.24
CA ASN A 71 -0.41 -0.87 -9.70
C ASN A 71 -1.04 -2.04 -8.97
N VAL A 72 -2.15 -1.76 -8.26
CA VAL A 72 -2.96 -2.76 -7.57
C VAL A 72 -4.32 -2.83 -8.24
N LEU A 73 -4.61 -3.97 -8.87
CA LEU A 73 -5.91 -4.25 -9.45
C LEU A 73 -6.62 -5.30 -8.59
N ILE A 74 -7.71 -4.90 -7.95
CA ILE A 74 -8.57 -5.80 -7.18
C ILE A 74 -9.76 -6.19 -8.07
N THR A 75 -9.87 -7.47 -8.41
CA THR A 75 -11.00 -8.00 -9.17
C THR A 75 -11.92 -8.77 -8.23
N ILE A 76 -13.10 -8.22 -7.95
CA ILE A 76 -14.12 -8.88 -7.15
C ILE A 76 -14.68 -10.06 -7.95
N GLN A 77 -14.47 -11.27 -7.42
CA GLN A 77 -14.91 -12.53 -8.03
C GLN A 77 -16.27 -12.95 -7.49
N GLU A 78 -16.48 -12.84 -6.17
CA GLU A 78 -17.71 -13.27 -5.50
C GLU A 78 -18.10 -12.28 -4.39
N GLU A 79 -19.39 -11.96 -4.31
CA GLU A 79 -19.99 -11.23 -3.18
C GLU A 79 -20.54 -12.28 -2.19
N LEU A 80 -19.87 -12.50 -1.06
CA LEU A 80 -20.30 -13.46 -0.03
C LEU A 80 -21.44 -12.88 0.83
N SER A 81 -21.41 -11.57 1.03
CA SER A 81 -22.46 -10.77 1.67
C SER A 81 -22.38 -9.33 1.15
N PRO A 82 -23.31 -8.42 1.52
CA PRO A 82 -23.22 -7.01 1.15
C PRO A 82 -21.93 -6.28 1.57
N THR A 83 -21.15 -6.86 2.48
CA THR A 83 -19.93 -6.28 3.06
C THR A 83 -18.74 -7.24 3.07
N SER A 84 -18.91 -8.47 2.55
CA SER A 84 -17.86 -9.48 2.49
C SER A 84 -17.66 -9.95 1.06
N PHE A 85 -16.41 -9.91 0.61
CA PHE A 85 -16.04 -10.09 -0.78
C PHE A 85 -14.88 -11.07 -0.89
N LYS A 86 -14.87 -11.81 -1.98
CA LYS A 86 -13.75 -12.63 -2.40
C LYS A 86 -13.22 -12.10 -3.72
N ALA A 87 -11.93 -11.83 -3.77
CA ALA A 87 -11.29 -11.15 -4.88
C ALA A 87 -9.95 -11.77 -5.24
N ASP A 88 -9.52 -11.51 -6.47
CA ASP A 88 -8.13 -11.68 -6.87
C ASP A 88 -7.45 -10.30 -6.88
N ILE A 89 -6.25 -10.23 -6.32
CA ILE A 89 -5.46 -9.00 -6.25
C ILE A 89 -4.24 -9.18 -7.16
N ALA A 90 -4.15 -8.39 -8.22
CA ALA A 90 -2.97 -8.31 -9.05
C ALA A 90 -2.08 -7.15 -8.59
N ILE A 91 -0.83 -7.46 -8.28
CA ILE A 91 0.19 -6.52 -7.81
C ILE A 91 1.28 -6.43 -8.87
N GLN A 92 1.52 -5.23 -9.38
CA GLN A 92 2.61 -4.93 -10.28
C GLN A 92 3.40 -3.77 -9.71
N ALA A 93 4.73 -3.87 -9.66
CA ALA A 93 5.56 -2.74 -9.29
C ALA A 93 6.78 -2.64 -10.21
N SER A 94 7.17 -1.41 -10.47
CA SER A 94 8.35 -1.03 -11.21
C SER A 94 9.09 0.08 -10.46
N ARG A 95 10.41 0.10 -10.61
CA ARG A 95 11.26 1.14 -10.05
C ARG A 95 11.95 1.93 -11.16
N PRO A 96 12.17 3.24 -10.98
CA PRO A 96 13.01 4.01 -11.87
C PRO A 96 14.48 3.57 -11.75
N VAL A 97 15.18 3.56 -12.89
CA VAL A 97 16.63 3.35 -12.95
C VAL A 97 17.31 4.69 -12.75
N TYR A 98 18.19 4.77 -11.74
CA TYR A 98 18.87 6.00 -11.35
C TYR A 98 19.51 6.73 -12.54
N GLY A 99 19.16 8.01 -12.70
CA GLY A 99 19.69 8.86 -13.77
C GLY A 99 19.12 8.58 -15.17
N SER A 100 17.97 7.91 -15.27
CA SER A 100 17.28 7.66 -16.53
C SER A 100 15.76 7.70 -16.40
N ASP A 101 15.05 7.90 -17.50
CA ASP A 101 13.58 7.81 -17.57
C ASP A 101 13.10 6.36 -17.75
N TYR A 102 13.97 5.36 -17.57
CA TYR A 102 13.65 3.96 -17.76
C TYR A 102 13.20 3.32 -16.44
N GLU A 103 12.10 2.58 -16.49
CA GLU A 103 11.62 1.77 -15.37
C GLU A 103 11.95 0.30 -15.57
N THR A 104 12.32 -0.38 -14.47
CA THR A 104 12.51 -1.83 -14.45
C THR A 104 11.44 -2.49 -13.58
N PRO A 105 10.84 -3.61 -14.03
CA PRO A 105 9.86 -4.34 -13.23
C PRO A 105 10.52 -4.98 -12.00
N LEU A 106 9.86 -4.88 -10.85
CA LEU A 106 10.22 -5.58 -9.61
C LEU A 106 9.39 -6.83 -9.42
N ILE A 107 8.06 -6.71 -9.57
CA ILE A 107 7.12 -7.81 -9.35
C ILE A 107 5.91 -7.69 -10.28
N ASN A 108 5.40 -8.85 -10.70
CA ASN A 108 4.10 -9.00 -11.33
C ASN A 108 3.48 -10.30 -10.80
N HIS A 109 2.56 -10.17 -9.86
CA HIS A 109 1.98 -11.28 -9.13
C HIS A 109 0.46 -11.16 -9.04
N ILE A 110 -0.23 -12.31 -9.00
CA ILE A 110 -1.68 -12.37 -8.78
C ILE A 110 -1.92 -13.26 -7.57
N ASP A 111 -2.38 -12.63 -6.49
CA ASP A 111 -2.91 -13.31 -5.32
C ASP A 111 -4.39 -13.65 -5.55
N LYS A 112 -4.76 -14.92 -5.34
CA LYS A 112 -6.07 -15.43 -5.73
C LYS A 112 -6.91 -15.82 -4.53
N GLY A 113 -8.18 -15.47 -4.58
CA GLY A 113 -9.16 -15.89 -3.56
C GLY A 113 -8.99 -15.19 -2.21
N VAL A 114 -8.44 -13.98 -2.19
CA VAL A 114 -8.36 -13.15 -1.00
C VAL A 114 -9.78 -12.81 -0.55
N THR A 115 -10.13 -13.20 0.67
CA THR A 115 -11.44 -12.92 1.26
C THR A 115 -11.31 -11.81 2.28
N PHE A 116 -12.13 -10.77 2.15
CA PHE A 116 -12.08 -9.63 3.06
C PHE A 116 -13.45 -9.05 3.35
N PHE A 117 -13.49 -8.21 4.38
CA PHE A 117 -14.65 -7.45 4.80
C PHE A 117 -14.39 -5.97 4.57
N TYR A 118 -15.39 -5.25 4.07
CA TYR A 118 -15.33 -3.81 3.93
C TYR A 118 -16.72 -3.19 3.99
N GLU A 119 -16.85 -2.14 4.80
CA GLU A 119 -18.00 -1.24 4.82
C GLU A 119 -17.63 0.13 4.23
N GLN A 120 -18.61 0.81 3.63
CA GLN A 120 -18.39 2.13 3.04
C GLN A 120 -17.77 3.08 4.05
N PHE A 121 -16.71 3.78 3.61
CA PHE A 121 -15.97 4.76 4.40
C PHE A 121 -15.25 4.19 5.63
N GLN A 122 -15.16 2.86 5.77
CA GLN A 122 -14.35 2.26 6.81
C GLN A 122 -12.87 2.46 6.46
N PRO A 123 -12.07 3.15 7.29
CA PRO A 123 -10.64 3.28 7.04
C PRO A 123 -9.94 1.94 7.25
N LEU A 124 -8.95 1.64 6.42
CA LEU A 124 -8.04 0.52 6.66
C LEU A 124 -7.01 0.93 7.73
N GLN A 125 -6.78 0.05 8.69
CA GLN A 125 -5.85 0.30 9.79
C GLN A 125 -4.83 -0.84 9.84
N PHE A 126 -3.56 -0.50 9.84
CA PHE A 126 -2.48 -1.47 9.93
C PHE A 126 -1.60 -1.20 11.15
N SER A 127 -1.25 -2.28 11.86
CA SER A 127 -0.26 -2.29 12.92
C SER A 127 0.70 -3.44 12.67
N ARG A 128 2.01 -3.16 12.69
CA ARG A 128 3.03 -4.21 12.46
C ARG A 128 2.95 -5.35 13.48
N ASN A 129 2.48 -5.05 14.69
CA ASN A 129 2.46 -5.99 15.81
C ASN A 129 1.10 -6.64 16.06
N ALA A 130 0.08 -6.33 15.26
CA ALA A 130 -1.28 -6.83 15.50
C ALA A 130 -2.04 -7.04 14.19
N PHE A 131 -2.74 -8.17 14.10
CA PHE A 131 -3.69 -8.42 13.03
C PHE A 131 -4.98 -7.63 13.30
N ASN A 132 -5.36 -6.77 12.36
CA ASN A 132 -6.60 -6.00 12.41
C ASN A 132 -7.65 -6.59 11.46
N ASP A 133 -7.31 -6.64 10.17
CA ASP A 133 -8.16 -7.20 9.13
C ASP A 133 -7.32 -7.81 8.00
N ASN A 134 -7.94 -8.69 7.22
CA ASN A 134 -7.24 -9.44 6.18
C ASN A 134 -6.79 -8.54 5.01
N LEU A 135 -7.61 -7.57 4.60
CA LEU A 135 -7.28 -6.70 3.46
C LEU A 135 -6.07 -5.83 3.76
N SER A 136 -6.05 -5.16 4.92
CA SER A 136 -4.90 -4.33 5.33
C SER A 136 -3.63 -5.17 5.50
N SER A 137 -3.75 -6.40 6.02
CA SER A 137 -2.62 -7.32 6.18
C SER A 137 -2.03 -7.77 4.85
N VAL A 138 -2.87 -8.18 3.89
CA VAL A 138 -2.43 -8.58 2.54
C VAL A 138 -1.78 -7.41 1.80
N LEU A 139 -2.39 -6.22 1.85
CA LEU A 139 -1.86 -5.03 1.20
C LEU A 139 -0.52 -4.59 1.82
N ALA A 140 -0.42 -4.60 3.15
CA ALA A 140 0.82 -4.30 3.87
C ALA A 140 1.91 -5.33 3.58
N PHE A 141 1.58 -6.62 3.50
CA PHE A 141 2.50 -7.67 3.10
C PHE A 141 3.12 -7.34 1.74
N TYR A 142 2.31 -7.05 0.72
CA TYR A 142 2.84 -6.73 -0.61
C TYR A 142 3.61 -5.40 -0.65
N ALA A 143 3.23 -4.40 0.14
CA ALA A 143 4.01 -3.17 0.28
C ALA A 143 5.45 -3.47 0.76
N TYR A 144 5.61 -4.29 1.80
CA TYR A 144 6.93 -4.71 2.29
C TYR A 144 7.68 -5.63 1.32
N ILE A 145 6.99 -6.48 0.56
CA ILE A 145 7.63 -7.26 -0.51
C ILE A 145 8.20 -6.34 -1.60
N ILE A 146 7.44 -5.34 -2.04
CA ILE A 146 7.90 -4.38 -3.05
C ILE A 146 9.14 -3.62 -2.55
N LEU A 147 9.09 -3.12 -1.31
CA LEU A 147 10.23 -2.44 -0.69
C LEU A 147 11.46 -3.34 -0.56
N GLY A 148 11.27 -4.60 -0.13
CA GLY A 148 12.36 -5.55 -0.03
C GLY A 148 13.05 -5.79 -1.38
N LEU A 149 12.25 -5.99 -2.45
CA LEU A 149 12.78 -6.18 -3.80
C LEU A 149 13.52 -4.94 -4.32
N ASP A 150 13.01 -3.75 -4.01
CA ASP A 150 13.67 -2.50 -4.38
C ASP A 150 15.03 -2.35 -3.68
N TYR A 151 15.09 -2.51 -2.37
CA TYR A 151 16.33 -2.35 -1.60
C TYR A 151 17.40 -3.39 -1.96
N ASP A 152 17.00 -4.64 -2.21
CA ASP A 152 17.92 -5.70 -2.67
C ASP A 152 18.51 -5.42 -4.06
N SER A 153 17.80 -4.65 -4.89
CA SER A 153 18.30 -4.30 -6.22
C SER A 153 19.41 -3.24 -6.19
N PHE A 154 19.58 -2.51 -5.08
CA PHE A 154 20.67 -1.56 -4.87
C PHE A 154 21.85 -2.12 -4.07
N SER A 155 21.61 -3.09 -3.20
CA SER A 155 22.66 -3.69 -2.38
C SER A 155 22.34 -5.13 -2.00
N PRO A 156 23.34 -6.03 -1.92
CA PRO A 156 23.12 -7.39 -1.45
C PRO A 156 22.49 -7.39 -0.05
N TYR A 157 21.33 -8.04 0.10
CA TYR A 157 20.56 -8.14 1.34
C TYR A 157 20.04 -6.81 1.90
N GLY A 158 19.94 -5.77 1.06
CA GLY A 158 19.34 -4.49 1.46
C GLY A 158 17.87 -4.60 1.87
N GLY A 159 17.14 -5.54 1.27
CA GLY A 159 15.71 -5.77 1.48
C GLY A 159 15.35 -6.64 2.70
N GLU A 160 16.34 -7.26 3.34
CA GLU A 160 16.15 -8.19 4.47
C GLU A 160 15.20 -7.63 5.56
N PRO A 161 15.32 -6.36 6.02
CA PRO A 161 14.42 -5.83 7.04
C PRO A 161 12.95 -5.77 6.59
N HIS A 162 12.71 -5.55 5.29
CA HIS A 162 11.36 -5.47 4.73
C HIS A 162 10.78 -6.87 4.52
N PHE A 163 11.59 -7.83 4.06
CA PHE A 163 11.15 -9.22 3.99
C PHE A 163 10.82 -9.80 5.37
N GLN A 164 11.59 -9.44 6.39
CA GLN A 164 11.28 -9.83 7.77
C GLN A 164 9.96 -9.21 8.24
N ALA A 165 9.71 -7.92 7.94
CA ALA A 165 8.42 -7.30 8.24
C ALA A 165 7.25 -7.98 7.52
N ALA A 166 7.42 -8.38 6.25
CA ALA A 166 6.42 -9.15 5.52
C ALA A 166 6.17 -10.53 6.17
N GLN A 167 7.22 -11.20 6.61
CA GLN A 167 7.11 -12.48 7.32
C GLN A 167 6.38 -12.34 8.66
N ASP A 168 6.65 -11.27 9.42
CA ASP A 168 5.97 -10.99 10.68
C ASP A 168 4.47 -10.76 10.48
N ILE A 169 4.07 -10.06 9.41
CA ILE A 169 2.66 -9.89 9.06
C ILE A 169 2.01 -11.26 8.84
N LEU A 170 2.62 -12.11 8.02
CA LEU A 170 2.09 -13.46 7.75
C LEU A 170 1.95 -14.29 9.03
N ASN A 171 2.92 -14.19 9.94
CA ASN A 171 2.89 -14.90 11.22
C ASN A 171 1.78 -14.41 12.16
N ASN A 172 1.36 -13.15 12.03
CA ASN A 172 0.29 -12.55 12.84
C ASN A 172 -1.11 -12.86 12.28
N VAL A 173 -1.23 -13.27 11.01
CA VAL A 173 -2.52 -13.62 10.40
C VAL A 173 -3.02 -14.97 10.96
N PRO A 174 -4.25 -15.04 11.50
CA PRO A 174 -4.84 -16.30 11.94
C PRO A 174 -5.00 -17.30 10.78
N GLN A 175 -4.80 -18.59 11.02
CA GLN A 175 -4.94 -19.64 9.99
C GLN A 175 -6.34 -19.76 9.36
N SER A 176 -7.35 -19.13 9.96
CA SER A 176 -8.75 -19.15 9.51
C SER A 176 -9.20 -17.84 8.87
N ALA A 177 -8.30 -16.90 8.63
CA ALA A 177 -8.58 -15.59 8.06
C ALA A 177 -8.86 -15.63 6.54
#